data_AF-A0A2V1DB71-F1
#
_entry.id   AF-A0A2V1DB71-F1
#
_cell.length_a   1.000
_cell.length_b   1.000
_cell.length_c   1.000
_cell.angle_alpha   90.00
_cell.angle_beta   90.00
_cell.angle_gamma   90.00
#
_symmetry.space_group_name_H-M   'P 1'
#
loop_
_entity.id
_entity.type
_entity.pdbx_description
1 polymer ?
#
loop_
_entity_poly.entity_id
_entity_poly.type
_entity_poly.pdbx_seq_one_letter_code
_entity_poly.pdbx_strand_id
1 'polypeptide(L)'
;MLEPDTLMAQSVLSGDQNANAVSQLAAGSTLQIPMDTYIHVPRYSFCAAGVANAAVLGVSFARIQDHKCGGDRMPSPWTDQTSHLKVGDLTSAPDLIAGEGQRRYDHGLYIDCLPFKEFREKLLALRSVEPKIFDEDDFIQDLDARDAFQCWGPTPWENRSWEVQPWFLQKWWMITGGEDGEMAIASRWWRRFRGED
;
A
#
# COMPACT_ATOMS: atom_id res chain seq x y z
N MET A 1 -38.33 -56.88 -43.62
CA MET A 1 -39.46 -56.33 -44.40
C MET A 1 -39.89 -55.04 -43.71
N LEU A 2 -39.75 -53.92 -44.41
CA LEU A 2 -40.12 -52.53 -44.05
C LEU A 2 -41.66 -52.41 -43.80
N GLU A 3 -42.14 -51.81 -42.69
CA GLU A 3 -42.51 -50.38 -42.38
C GLU A 3 -43.83 -49.92 -43.07
N PRO A 4 -44.67 -48.97 -42.54
CA PRO A 4 -44.23 -47.68 -41.94
C PRO A 4 -45.10 -46.92 -40.86
N ASP A 5 -44.43 -45.93 -40.23
CA ASP A 5 -44.83 -44.56 -39.74
C ASP A 5 -45.83 -44.39 -38.57
N THR A 6 -45.57 -43.57 -37.53
CA THR A 6 -45.64 -42.08 -37.59
C THR A 6 -45.22 -41.39 -36.26
N LEU A 7 -44.24 -40.47 -36.35
CA LEU A 7 -43.92 -39.20 -35.62
C LEU A 7 -43.93 -39.09 -34.06
N MET A 8 -43.06 -38.33 -33.38
CA MET A 8 -42.68 -36.92 -33.59
C MET A 8 -41.27 -36.53 -33.07
N ALA A 9 -40.74 -35.50 -33.74
CA ALA A 9 -39.43 -34.86 -33.68
C ALA A 9 -38.96 -34.32 -32.31
N GLN A 10 -37.67 -34.47 -32.05
CA GLN A 10 -36.90 -33.60 -31.18
C GLN A 10 -36.73 -32.23 -31.85
N SER A 11 -37.37 -31.20 -31.30
CA SER A 11 -37.16 -29.80 -31.68
C SER A 11 -35.90 -29.28 -31.02
N VAL A 12 -34.80 -29.25 -31.77
CA VAL A 12 -33.62 -28.42 -31.45
C VAL A 12 -34.04 -26.96 -31.59
N LEU A 13 -34.15 -26.24 -30.47
CA LEU A 13 -34.38 -24.80 -30.49
C LEU A 13 -33.16 -24.10 -31.10
N SER A 14 -33.39 -23.23 -32.08
CA SER A 14 -32.34 -22.46 -32.75
C SER A 14 -31.68 -21.48 -31.78
N GLY A 15 -30.37 -21.24 -31.98
CA GLY A 15 -29.53 -20.40 -31.10
C GLY A 15 -30.06 -18.96 -30.88
N ASP A 16 -30.92 -18.45 -31.76
CA ASP A 16 -31.53 -17.13 -31.65
C ASP A 16 -32.57 -17.03 -30.51
N GLN A 17 -33.20 -18.14 -30.12
CA GLN A 17 -34.17 -18.13 -29.01
C GLN A 17 -33.48 -18.04 -27.63
N ASN A 18 -32.26 -18.56 -27.50
CA ASN A 18 -31.46 -18.44 -26.28
C ASN A 18 -30.90 -17.03 -26.08
N ALA A 19 -30.48 -16.35 -27.16
CA ALA A 19 -30.00 -14.97 -27.10
C ALA A 19 -31.11 -13.99 -26.63
N ASN A 20 -32.36 -14.24 -27.04
CA ASN A 20 -33.51 -13.46 -26.61
C ASN A 20 -33.89 -13.72 -25.14
N ALA A 21 -33.77 -14.96 -24.65
CA ALA A 21 -34.06 -15.27 -23.24
C ALA A 21 -33.06 -14.60 -22.27
N VAL A 22 -31.76 -14.61 -22.61
CA VAL A 22 -30.72 -13.92 -21.82
C VAL A 22 -30.91 -12.40 -21.85
N SER A 23 -31.27 -11.84 -23.01
CA SER A 23 -31.52 -10.40 -23.16
C SER A 23 -32.79 -9.93 -22.41
N GLN A 24 -33.83 -10.78 -22.32
CA GLN A 24 -35.05 -10.47 -21.57
C GLN A 24 -34.87 -10.59 -20.05
N LEU A 25 -34.00 -11.49 -19.56
CA LEU A 25 -33.62 -11.57 -18.14
C LEU A 25 -32.76 -10.37 -17.68
N ALA A 26 -31.95 -9.81 -18.58
CA ALA A 26 -31.09 -8.66 -18.29
C ALA A 26 -31.84 -7.32 -18.18
N ALA A 27 -33.04 -7.22 -18.77
CA ALA A 27 -33.77 -5.95 -18.89
C ALA A 27 -34.58 -5.55 -17.64
N GLY A 28 -34.68 -6.41 -16.62
CA GLY A 28 -35.58 -6.17 -15.47
C GLY A 28 -34.99 -6.39 -14.08
N SER A 29 -33.73 -6.79 -13.96
CA SER A 29 -33.12 -7.12 -12.66
C SER A 29 -31.82 -6.37 -12.48
N THR A 30 -31.88 -5.13 -11.99
CA THR A 30 -30.71 -4.55 -11.33
C THR A 30 -30.50 -5.36 -10.06
N LEU A 31 -29.58 -6.33 -10.10
CA LEU A 31 -29.19 -7.11 -8.93
C LEU A 31 -28.64 -6.11 -7.90
N GLN A 32 -29.48 -5.70 -6.95
CA GLN A 32 -29.05 -4.85 -5.85
C GLN A 32 -28.24 -5.74 -4.92
N ILE A 33 -26.93 -5.76 -5.12
CA ILE A 33 -26.01 -6.42 -4.19
C ILE A 33 -26.06 -5.62 -2.88
N PRO A 34 -26.50 -6.23 -1.77
CA PRO A 34 -26.53 -5.55 -0.49
C PRO A 34 -25.14 -4.99 -0.15
N MET A 35 -25.05 -3.75 0.34
CA MET A 35 -23.77 -3.06 0.56
C MET A 35 -22.83 -3.77 1.54
N ASP A 36 -23.40 -4.58 2.43
CA ASP A 36 -22.73 -5.48 3.36
C ASP A 36 -22.06 -6.70 2.69
N THR A 37 -22.26 -6.88 1.38
CA THR A 37 -21.60 -7.93 0.58
C THR A 37 -20.30 -7.46 -0.09
N TYR A 38 -19.97 -6.16 -0.02
CA TYR A 38 -18.73 -5.64 -0.61
C TYR A 38 -17.52 -5.93 0.30
N ILE A 39 -16.41 -6.33 -0.33
CA ILE A 39 -15.12 -6.41 0.36
C ILE A 39 -14.72 -4.98 0.75
N HIS A 40 -14.78 -4.67 2.05
CA HIS A 40 -14.32 -3.39 2.57
C HIS A 40 -12.85 -3.47 2.96
N VAL A 41 -11.99 -2.76 2.21
CA VAL A 41 -10.57 -2.62 2.55
C VAL A 41 -10.38 -1.36 3.40
N PRO A 42 -10.02 -1.47 4.69
CA PRO A 42 -9.83 -0.30 5.55
C PRO A 42 -8.65 0.56 5.08
N ARG A 43 -8.72 1.86 5.40
CA ARG A 43 -7.69 2.86 5.12
C ARG A 43 -7.11 3.39 6.42
N TYR A 44 -5.79 3.53 6.47
CA TYR A 44 -5.05 4.07 7.60
C TYR A 44 -4.13 5.20 7.14
N SER A 45 -4.07 6.28 7.92
CA SER A 45 -3.11 7.36 7.69
C SER A 45 -1.67 6.88 7.85
N PHE A 46 -0.72 7.64 7.30
CA PHE A 46 0.71 7.38 7.45
C PHE A 46 1.11 7.19 8.92
N CYS A 47 0.66 8.07 9.83
CA CYS A 47 0.98 7.96 11.25
C CYS A 47 0.42 6.66 11.88
N ALA A 48 -0.82 6.28 11.59
CA ALA A 48 -1.43 5.08 12.14
C ALA A 48 -0.73 3.80 11.66
N ALA A 49 -0.45 3.72 10.35
CA ALA A 49 0.28 2.60 9.76
C ALA A 49 1.75 2.57 10.23
N GLY A 50 2.38 3.73 10.39
CA GLY A 50 3.73 3.86 10.93
C GLY A 50 3.86 3.33 12.36
N VAL A 51 2.87 3.57 13.23
CA VAL A 51 2.84 3.00 14.59
C VAL A 51 2.76 1.47 14.55
N ALA A 52 1.96 0.90 13.65
CA ALA A 52 1.89 -0.55 13.48
C ALA A 52 3.22 -1.13 12.98
N ASN A 53 3.88 -0.48 12.02
CA ASN A 53 5.21 -0.90 11.54
C ASN A 53 6.28 -0.77 12.63
N ALA A 54 6.23 0.30 13.43
CA ALA A 54 7.11 0.48 14.57
C ALA A 54 6.96 -0.67 15.59
N ALA A 55 5.73 -1.12 15.85
CA ALA A 55 5.47 -2.26 16.71
C ALA A 55 6.07 -3.56 16.15
N VAL A 56 6.00 -3.78 14.83
CA VAL A 56 6.66 -4.91 14.15
C VAL A 56 8.19 -4.85 14.30
N LEU A 57 8.77 -3.65 14.28
CA LEU A 57 10.19 -3.41 14.55
C LEU A 57 10.58 -3.54 16.04
N GLY A 58 9.62 -3.83 16.92
CA GLY A 58 9.84 -3.97 18.36
C GLY A 58 9.81 -2.65 19.13
N VAL A 59 9.43 -1.54 18.52
CA VAL A 59 9.28 -0.25 19.18
C VAL A 59 7.93 -0.18 19.89
N SER A 60 7.94 -0.01 21.21
CA SER A 60 6.71 0.05 22.00
C SER A 60 5.93 1.35 21.80
N PHE A 61 4.60 1.27 21.90
CA PHE A 61 3.72 2.44 21.85
C PHE A 61 4.05 3.47 22.95
N ALA A 62 4.39 3.01 24.16
CA ALA A 62 4.79 3.88 25.26
C ALA A 62 6.03 4.72 24.89
N ARG A 63 7.04 4.10 24.27
CA ARG A 63 8.24 4.81 23.80
C ARG A 63 7.91 5.85 22.74
N ILE A 64 7.01 5.54 21.80
CA ILE A 64 6.54 6.50 20.78
C ILE A 64 5.82 7.67 21.46
N GLN A 65 4.95 7.38 22.44
CA GLN A 65 4.15 8.39 23.14
C GLN A 65 5.03 9.32 23.98
N ASP A 66 5.99 8.79 24.74
CA ASP A 66 6.91 9.57 25.56
C ASP A 66 7.74 10.54 24.70
N HIS A 67 8.17 10.11 23.51
CA HIS A 67 8.93 10.95 22.57
C HIS A 67 8.09 12.07 21.96
N LYS A 68 6.80 11.84 21.68
CA LYS A 68 5.92 12.87 21.10
C LYS A 68 5.78 14.11 21.99
N CYS A 69 6.04 13.99 23.29
CA CYS A 69 6.02 15.11 24.23
C CYS A 69 7.22 16.06 24.09
N GLY A 70 8.29 15.67 23.38
CA GLY A 70 9.56 16.41 23.31
C GLY A 70 9.74 17.33 22.10
N GLY A 71 8.85 17.32 21.12
CA GLY A 71 8.96 18.14 19.89
C GLY A 71 9.99 17.66 18.87
N ASP A 72 11.02 16.94 19.31
CA ASP A 72 12.00 16.31 18.42
C ASP A 72 11.45 15.05 17.73
N ARG A 73 12.07 14.68 16.60
CA ARG A 73 11.74 13.43 15.88
C ARG A 73 12.37 12.24 16.58
N MET A 74 11.63 11.14 16.68
CA MET A 74 12.15 9.94 17.34
C MET A 74 13.32 9.33 16.55
N PRO A 75 14.50 9.14 17.15
CA PRO A 75 15.64 8.54 16.46
C PRO A 75 15.38 7.06 16.15
N SER A 76 16.01 6.58 15.08
CA SER A 76 15.98 5.17 14.71
C SER A 76 16.61 4.30 15.81
N PRO A 77 16.03 3.13 16.13
CA PRO A 77 16.65 2.17 17.03
C PRO A 77 18.03 1.68 16.59
N TRP A 78 18.33 1.77 15.29
CA TRP A 78 19.64 1.41 14.73
C TRP A 78 20.73 2.42 15.08
N THR A 79 20.31 3.64 15.40
CA THR A 79 21.20 4.81 15.64
C THR A 79 21.23 5.18 17.13
N ASP A 80 20.16 4.85 17.86
CA ASP A 80 20.05 5.09 19.28
C ASP A 80 20.79 4.02 20.10
N GLN A 81 21.94 4.40 20.67
CA GLN A 81 22.74 3.54 21.56
C GLN A 81 22.00 3.15 22.85
N THR A 82 20.91 3.83 23.20
CA THR A 82 20.06 3.49 24.35
C THR A 82 18.93 2.53 23.99
N SER A 83 18.78 2.19 22.72
CA SER A 83 17.77 1.24 22.27
C SER A 83 18.21 -0.18 22.61
N HIS A 84 17.52 -0.80 23.57
CA HIS A 84 17.66 -2.23 23.89
C HIS A 84 16.77 -3.09 23.00
N LEU A 85 16.38 -2.60 21.82
CA LEU A 85 15.42 -3.30 20.98
C LEU A 85 16.04 -4.59 20.47
N LYS A 86 15.43 -5.72 20.85
CA LYS A 86 15.65 -6.98 20.19
C LYS A 86 14.87 -6.91 18.89
N VAL A 87 15.53 -6.50 17.82
CA VAL A 87 14.95 -6.60 16.48
C VAL A 87 14.69 -8.08 16.23
N GLY A 88 13.41 -8.44 16.26
CA GLY A 88 12.95 -9.82 16.09
C GLY A 88 13.25 -10.32 14.68
N ASP A 89 13.03 -11.62 14.48
CA ASP A 89 13.02 -12.18 13.14
C ASP A 89 11.87 -11.56 12.34
N LEU A 90 12.18 -10.70 11.36
CA LEU A 90 11.21 -10.00 10.50
C LEU A 90 10.74 -10.88 9.32
N THR A 91 10.67 -12.20 9.51
CA THR A 91 10.25 -13.15 8.46
C THR A 91 8.86 -12.85 7.90
N SER A 92 7.95 -12.33 8.72
CA SER A 92 6.61 -11.91 8.29
C SER A 92 6.54 -10.47 7.74
N ALA A 93 7.64 -9.71 7.81
CA ALA A 93 7.72 -8.31 7.38
C ALA A 93 9.01 -8.03 6.58
N PRO A 94 9.24 -8.74 5.45
CA PRO A 94 10.49 -8.66 4.70
C PRO A 94 10.78 -7.25 4.17
N ASP A 95 9.76 -6.47 3.82
CA ASP A 95 9.93 -5.12 3.27
C ASP A 95 10.41 -4.11 4.32
N LEU A 96 10.28 -4.43 5.62
CA LEU A 96 10.80 -3.61 6.73
C LEU A 96 12.24 -3.97 7.11
N ILE A 97 12.79 -5.09 6.62
CA ILE A 97 14.18 -5.47 6.91
C ILE A 97 15.12 -4.31 6.60
N ALA A 98 15.97 -3.98 7.56
CA ALA A 98 16.88 -2.85 7.44
C ALA A 98 17.85 -3.01 6.27
N GLY A 99 17.98 -1.95 5.48
CA GLY A 99 18.98 -1.79 4.44
C GLY A 99 20.39 -1.49 4.99
N GLU A 100 21.36 -1.31 4.10
CA GLU A 100 22.71 -0.89 4.49
C GLU A 100 22.70 0.55 5.00
N GLY A 101 22.00 1.45 4.30
CA GLY A 101 21.90 2.86 4.69
C GLY A 101 21.36 3.04 6.10
N GLN A 102 20.33 2.28 6.49
CA GLN A 102 19.73 2.36 7.83
C GLN A 102 20.68 1.91 8.95
N ARG A 103 21.63 1.01 8.65
CA ARG A 103 22.66 0.61 9.62
C ARG A 103 23.84 1.58 9.67
N ARG A 104 23.97 2.44 8.67
CA ARG A 104 25.15 3.30 8.46
C ARG A 104 24.92 4.75 8.84
N TYR A 105 23.74 5.29 8.56
CA TYR A 105 23.46 6.72 8.69
C TYR A 105 22.47 7.01 9.80
N ASP A 106 22.69 8.11 10.52
CA ASP A 106 21.75 8.59 11.53
C ASP A 106 20.44 9.08 10.90
N HIS A 107 19.31 8.64 11.46
CA HIS A 107 17.99 8.94 10.91
C HIS A 107 16.85 8.80 11.93
N GLY A 108 15.69 9.34 11.58
CA GLY A 108 14.48 9.21 12.38
C GLY A 108 13.72 7.91 12.10
N LEU A 109 13.01 7.39 13.11
CA LEU A 109 12.23 6.16 13.04
C LEU A 109 11.26 6.14 11.85
N TYR A 110 10.73 7.28 11.42
CA TYR A 110 9.77 7.34 10.31
C TYR A 110 10.30 6.65 9.03
N ILE A 111 11.63 6.67 8.80
CA ILE A 111 12.25 5.98 7.67
C ILE A 111 12.19 4.47 7.88
N ASP A 112 12.43 3.98 9.10
CA ASP A 112 12.34 2.55 9.41
C ASP A 112 10.92 2.00 9.20
N CYS A 113 9.91 2.84 9.46
CA CYS A 113 8.50 2.50 9.31
C CYS A 113 8.00 2.43 7.86
N LEU A 114 8.83 2.76 6.86
CA LEU A 114 8.43 2.72 5.45
C LEU A 114 8.83 1.38 4.80
N PRO A 115 7.89 0.56 4.30
CA PRO A 115 8.19 -0.74 3.70
C PRO A 115 8.64 -0.61 2.23
N PHE A 116 9.57 0.30 1.96
CA PHE A 116 10.03 0.63 0.61
C PHE A 116 11.56 0.64 0.61
N LYS A 117 12.17 -0.51 0.26
CA LYS A 117 13.61 -0.72 0.46
C LYS A 117 14.44 0.22 -0.41
N GLU A 118 14.09 0.37 -1.68
CA GLU A 118 14.85 1.21 -2.62
C GLU A 118 14.72 2.69 -2.25
N PHE A 119 13.49 3.11 -1.91
CA PHE A 119 13.17 4.44 -1.46
C PHE A 119 13.92 4.81 -0.18
N ARG A 120 13.95 3.92 0.83
CA ARG A 120 14.69 4.16 2.08
C ARG A 120 16.18 4.40 1.82
N GLU A 121 16.80 3.58 0.97
CA GLU A 121 18.21 3.75 0.60
C GLU A 121 18.47 5.07 -0.13
N LYS A 122 17.61 5.44 -1.09
CA LYS A 122 17.70 6.73 -1.79
C LYS A 122 17.53 7.91 -0.85
N LEU A 123 16.52 7.88 0.02
CA LEU A 123 16.28 8.91 1.01
C LEU A 123 17.50 9.11 1.91
N LEU A 124 18.06 8.03 2.46
CA LEU A 124 19.24 8.09 3.31
C LEU A 124 20.48 8.60 2.57
N ALA A 125 20.70 8.15 1.33
CA ALA A 125 21.79 8.65 0.49
C ALA A 125 21.68 10.16 0.25
N LEU A 126 20.51 10.65 -0.17
CA LEU A 126 20.29 12.08 -0.42
C LEU A 126 20.37 12.91 0.87
N ARG A 127 19.92 12.36 2.02
CA ARG A 127 20.09 12.99 3.34
C ARG A 127 21.57 13.15 3.72
N SER A 128 22.45 12.26 3.26
CA SER A 128 23.88 12.28 3.58
C SER A 128 24.72 13.24 2.71
N VAL A 129 24.16 13.77 1.63
CA VAL A 129 24.89 14.69 0.73
C VAL A 129 24.94 16.08 1.33
N GLU A 130 26.07 16.77 1.14
CA GLU A 130 26.19 18.20 1.41
C GLU A 130 26.64 19.01 0.19
N PRO A 131 26.03 20.19 -0.08
CA PRO A 131 24.91 20.80 0.67
C PRO A 131 23.59 20.03 0.50
N LYS A 132 22.68 20.16 1.47
CA LYS A 132 21.32 19.59 1.39
C LYS A 132 20.64 19.99 0.07
N ILE A 133 20.15 18.99 -0.64
CA ILE A 133 19.49 19.13 -1.94
C ILE A 133 17.96 19.05 -1.86
N PHE A 134 17.43 18.73 -0.68
CA PHE A 134 16.00 18.72 -0.40
C PHE A 134 15.73 19.15 1.04
N ASP A 135 14.55 19.70 1.28
CA ASP A 135 14.08 20.08 2.61
C ASP A 135 13.37 18.88 3.26
N GLU A 136 14.01 18.30 4.28
CA GLU A 136 13.48 17.14 5.00
C GLU A 136 12.22 17.49 5.83
N ASP A 137 12.08 18.74 6.27
CA ASP A 137 10.92 19.18 7.04
C ASP A 137 9.68 19.32 6.15
N ASP A 138 9.83 19.89 4.96
CA ASP A 138 8.76 19.91 3.94
C ASP A 138 8.41 18.50 3.46
N PHE A 139 9.41 17.62 3.29
CA PHE A 139 9.19 16.21 2.94
C PHE A 139 8.32 15.50 3.98
N ILE A 140 8.64 15.64 5.27
CA ILE A 140 7.88 15.00 6.35
C ILE A 140 6.51 15.66 6.53
N GLN A 141 6.39 16.97 6.34
CA GLN A 141 5.09 17.63 6.38
C GLN A 141 4.14 17.09 5.29
N ASP A 142 4.66 16.84 4.09
CA ASP A 142 3.90 16.20 3.03
C ASP A 142 3.44 14.78 3.41
N LEU A 143 4.30 14.00 4.08
CA LEU A 143 3.98 12.66 4.59
C LEU A 143 2.88 12.68 5.68
N ASP A 144 3.06 13.52 6.70
CA ASP A 144 2.26 13.48 7.94
C ASP A 144 0.95 14.27 7.85
N ALA A 145 0.95 15.40 7.14
CA ALA A 145 -0.12 16.40 7.22
C ALA A 145 -0.86 16.65 5.90
N ARG A 146 -0.32 16.19 4.76
CA ARG A 146 -0.92 16.41 3.43
C ARG A 146 -1.41 15.12 2.76
N ASP A 147 -1.60 14.06 3.54
CA ASP A 147 -2.13 12.76 3.10
C ASP A 147 -1.41 12.21 1.85
N ALA A 148 -0.09 12.43 1.75
CA ALA A 148 0.68 11.93 0.62
C ALA A 148 0.67 10.40 0.53
N PHE A 149 0.49 9.72 1.67
CA PHE A 149 0.52 8.27 1.80
C PHE A 149 -0.77 7.76 2.43
N GLN A 150 -1.34 6.73 1.82
CA GLN A 150 -2.46 5.98 2.34
C GLN A 150 -2.05 4.51 2.47
N CYS A 151 -2.25 3.93 3.65
CA CYS A 151 -2.14 2.48 3.83
C CYS A 151 -3.52 1.83 3.72
N TRP A 152 -3.58 0.69 3.05
CA TRP A 152 -4.75 -0.11 2.76
C TRP A 152 -4.63 -1.48 3.40
N GLY A 153 -5.69 -1.93 4.05
CA GLY A 153 -5.71 -3.25 4.68
C GLY A 153 -4.86 -3.35 5.94
N PRO A 154 -4.75 -4.56 6.51
CA PRO A 154 -4.19 -4.77 7.85
C PRO A 154 -2.68 -5.02 7.88
N THR A 155 -1.99 -5.00 6.73
CA THR A 155 -0.56 -5.36 6.61
C THR A 155 0.30 -4.14 6.21
N PRO A 156 0.43 -3.11 7.06
CA PRO A 156 1.20 -1.91 6.73
C PRO A 156 2.70 -2.17 6.54
N TRP A 157 3.22 -3.32 6.93
CA TRP A 157 4.61 -3.70 6.71
C TRP A 157 4.89 -4.28 5.32
N GLU A 158 3.86 -4.43 4.49
CA GLU A 158 3.99 -4.86 3.09
C GLU A 158 3.94 -3.64 2.16
N ASN A 159 4.87 -3.58 1.20
CA ASN A 159 4.96 -2.46 0.26
C ASN A 159 3.66 -2.24 -0.54
N ARG A 160 2.98 -3.33 -0.90
CA ARG A 160 1.73 -3.35 -1.67
C ARG A 160 0.55 -2.75 -0.92
N SER A 161 0.62 -2.62 0.40
CA SER A 161 -0.44 -2.01 1.21
C SER A 161 -0.48 -0.50 1.07
N TRP A 162 0.50 0.12 0.43
CA TRP A 162 0.62 1.56 0.39
C TRP A 162 0.30 2.13 -0.98
N GLU A 163 -0.38 3.27 -0.95
CA GLU A 163 -0.63 4.13 -2.09
C GLU A 163 -0.07 5.52 -1.81
N VAL A 164 0.67 6.04 -2.77
CA VAL A 164 1.29 7.36 -2.74
C VAL A 164 0.64 8.26 -3.78
N GLN A 165 0.33 9.49 -3.36
CA GLN A 165 -0.32 10.47 -4.21
C GLN A 165 0.57 10.87 -5.40
N PRO A 166 0.01 11.02 -6.62
CA PRO A 166 0.80 11.39 -7.81
C PRO A 166 1.61 12.68 -7.65
N TRP A 167 1.04 13.70 -6.99
CA TRP A 167 1.73 14.96 -6.75
C TRP A 167 2.99 14.79 -5.87
N PHE A 168 2.97 13.83 -4.93
CA PHE A 168 4.11 13.54 -4.08
C PHE A 168 5.21 12.83 -4.86
N LEU A 169 4.84 11.86 -5.70
CA LEU A 169 5.76 11.16 -6.60
C LEU A 169 6.46 12.16 -7.54
N GLN A 170 5.73 13.16 -8.04
CA GLN A 170 6.27 14.21 -8.89
C GLN A 170 7.18 15.18 -8.12
N LYS A 171 6.74 15.69 -6.96
CA LYS A 171 7.51 16.65 -6.16
C LYS A 171 8.84 16.05 -5.68
N TRP A 172 8.80 14.82 -5.21
CA TRP A 172 9.94 14.14 -4.61
C TRP A 172 10.55 13.06 -5.52
N TRP A 173 10.43 13.24 -6.84
CA TRP A 173 10.83 12.25 -7.86
C TRP A 173 12.26 11.72 -7.69
N MET A 174 13.18 12.57 -7.23
CA MET A 174 14.58 12.19 -6.99
C MET A 174 14.73 11.15 -5.86
N ILE A 175 13.81 11.14 -4.91
CA ILE A 175 13.75 10.20 -3.78
C ILE A 175 12.87 9.00 -4.16
N THR A 176 11.70 9.26 -4.75
CA THR A 176 10.69 8.24 -5.05
C THR A 176 11.03 7.38 -6.26
N GLY A 177 11.88 7.88 -7.17
CA GLY A 177 12.06 7.32 -8.51
C GLY A 177 10.98 7.74 -9.52
N GLY A 178 10.09 8.66 -9.13
CA GLY A 178 8.99 9.12 -9.99
C GLY A 178 8.02 7.99 -10.35
N GLU A 179 7.52 8.00 -11.59
CA GLU A 179 6.56 7.00 -12.09
C GLU A 179 7.13 5.58 -12.24
N ASP A 180 8.45 5.45 -12.34
CA ASP A 180 9.13 4.17 -12.48
C ASP A 180 9.56 3.57 -11.13
N GLY A 181 9.42 4.33 -10.04
CA GLY A 181 9.80 3.91 -8.70
C GLY A 181 8.87 2.86 -8.08
N GLU A 182 9.38 2.15 -7.06
CA GLU A 182 8.64 1.09 -6.37
C GLU A 182 7.30 1.56 -5.78
N MET A 183 7.24 2.80 -5.29
CA MET A 183 6.01 3.38 -4.73
C MET A 183 4.97 3.66 -5.81
N ALA A 184 5.38 4.13 -7.00
CA ALA A 184 4.47 4.35 -8.12
C ALA A 184 3.89 3.02 -8.62
N ILE A 185 4.72 1.97 -8.69
CA ILE A 185 4.30 0.61 -9.05
C ILE A 185 3.21 0.10 -8.09
N ALA A 186 3.42 0.21 -6.78
CA ALA A 186 2.43 -0.20 -5.77
C ALA A 186 1.12 0.61 -5.89
N SER A 187 1.24 1.93 -6.07
CA SER A 187 0.10 2.86 -6.13
C SER A 187 -0.81 2.63 -7.34
N ARG A 188 -0.24 2.23 -8.49
CA ARG A 188 -1.03 1.95 -9.71
C ARG A 188 -2.06 0.86 -9.50
N TRP A 189 -1.76 -0.14 -8.67
CA TRP A 189 -2.72 -1.20 -8.39
C TRP A 189 -3.95 -0.67 -7.66
N TRP A 190 -3.77 0.18 -6.64
CA TRP A 190 -4.87 0.77 -5.86
C TRP A 190 -5.74 1.73 -6.68
N ARG A 191 -5.12 2.56 -7.52
CA ARG A 191 -5.84 3.42 -8.47
C ARG A 191 -6.70 2.61 -9.42
N ARG A 192 -6.12 1.59 -10.08
CA ARG A 192 -6.85 0.68 -10.97
C ARG A 192 -7.94 -0.10 -10.26
N PHE A 193 -7.70 -0.53 -9.02
CA PHE A 193 -8.69 -1.22 -8.20
C PHE A 193 -9.94 -0.35 -7.96
N ARG A 194 -9.80 0.98 -7.95
CA ARG A 194 -10.91 1.95 -7.86
C ARG A 194 -11.43 2.43 -9.22
N GLY A 195 -10.86 1.97 -10.33
CA GLY A 195 -11.22 2.43 -11.68
C GLY A 195 -10.63 3.77 -12.07
N GLU A 196 -9.54 4.18 -11.42
CA GLU A 196 -8.74 5.36 -11.77
C GLU A 196 -7.56 4.94 -12.70
N ASP A 197 -7.15 5.82 -13.61
CA ASP A 197 -6.01 5.60 -14.55
C ASP A 197 -4.63 5.78 -13.90
#